data_AF-A0A7V2PHZ2-F1
#
_entry.id   AF-A0A7V2PHZ2-F1
#
_cell.length_a   1.000
_cell.length_b   1.000
_cell.length_c   1.000
_cell.angle_alpha   90.00
_cell.angle_beta   90.00
_cell.angle_gamma   90.00
#
_symmetry.space_group_name_H-M   'P 1'
#
loop_
_entity.id
_entity.type
_entity.pdbx_description
1 polymer ?
#
loop_
_entity_poly.entity_id
_entity_poly.type
_entity_poly.pdbx_seq_one_letter_code
_entity_poly.pdbx_strand_id
1 'polypeptide(L)'
;AEFFAHALDLENNHLGALRDSAFTYLAAGRLEEAAERIARKEGAQVILFGHIHEAIEKELPSGAIYLNTGTWIWKGDFSEATDETWQDLINHPEKYMNQRNLTYARIDFDKAGKLASARLEHAGQPPEPYPEPSPQPEPSLWAKLILRIKHFFASLFKR
;
A
#
# COMPACT_ATOMS: atom_id res chain seq x y z
N ALA A 1 16.70 -12.43 -3.91
CA ALA A 1 15.33 -12.79 -3.51
C ALA A 1 14.45 -12.49 -4.71
N GLU A 2 13.89 -13.51 -5.35
CA GLU A 2 12.94 -13.33 -6.44
C GLU A 2 11.55 -13.17 -5.81
N PHE A 3 10.92 -12.02 -6.02
CA PHE A 3 9.58 -11.74 -5.55
C PHE A 3 8.59 -12.35 -6.56
N PHE A 4 8.04 -13.52 -6.25
CA PHE A 4 6.94 -14.10 -7.01
C PHE A 4 5.63 -13.72 -6.32
N ALA A 5 5.10 -12.55 -6.64
CA ALA A 5 3.70 -12.25 -6.38
C ALA A 5 2.90 -12.74 -7.59
N HIS A 6 2.32 -13.94 -7.51
CA HIS A 6 1.16 -14.23 -8.36
C HIS A 6 0.02 -13.37 -7.80
N ALA A 7 -0.15 -12.17 -8.37
CA ALA A 7 -1.45 -11.52 -8.34
C ALA A 7 -2.45 -12.56 -8.86
N LEU A 8 -3.62 -12.65 -8.21
CA LEU A 8 -4.66 -13.63 -8.48
C LEU A 8 -5.00 -13.64 -9.99
N ASP A 9 -4.26 -14.42 -10.78
CA ASP A 9 -4.46 -14.57 -12.21
C ASP A 9 -5.45 -15.71 -12.37
N LEU A 10 -6.70 -15.40 -12.01
CA LEU A 10 -7.81 -16.30 -12.24
C LEU A 10 -7.97 -16.38 -13.76
N GLU A 11 -7.40 -17.41 -14.37
CA GLU A 11 -7.64 -17.71 -15.78
C GLU A 11 -9.15 -17.62 -16.06
N ASN A 12 -9.53 -17.09 -17.23
CA ASN A 12 -10.94 -16.83 -17.60
C ASN A 12 -11.87 -18.06 -17.48
N ASN A 13 -11.29 -19.24 -17.36
CA ASN A 13 -11.92 -20.56 -17.31
C ASN A 13 -12.15 -21.05 -15.87
N HIS A 14 -11.59 -20.37 -14.85
CA HIS A 14 -11.75 -20.75 -13.44
C HIS A 14 -13.08 -20.22 -12.85
N LEU A 15 -14.13 -21.05 -12.97
CA LEU A 15 -15.37 -21.08 -12.19
C LEU A 15 -15.88 -19.72 -11.67
N GLY A 16 -16.68 -19.04 -12.50
CA GLY A 16 -17.33 -17.76 -12.18
C GLY A 16 -17.98 -17.70 -10.80
N ALA A 17 -18.56 -18.79 -10.30
CA ALA A 17 -19.18 -18.82 -8.98
C ALA A 17 -18.19 -18.61 -7.80
N LEU A 18 -16.94 -19.07 -7.90
CA LEU A 18 -15.95 -18.78 -6.86
C LEU A 18 -15.46 -17.33 -6.97
N ARG A 19 -15.21 -16.86 -8.19
CA ARG A 19 -14.84 -15.45 -8.41
C ARG A 19 -15.91 -14.55 -7.82
N ASP A 20 -17.17 -14.74 -8.19
CA ASP A 20 -18.26 -13.88 -7.77
C ASP A 20 -18.49 -13.96 -6.25
N SER A 21 -18.40 -15.14 -5.63
CA SER A 21 -18.56 -15.27 -4.18
C SER A 21 -17.37 -14.71 -3.40
N ALA A 22 -16.12 -14.98 -3.79
CA ALA A 22 -14.94 -14.42 -3.16
C ALA A 22 -14.92 -12.89 -3.31
N PHE A 23 -15.22 -12.34 -4.49
CA PHE A 23 -15.39 -10.90 -4.68
C PHE A 23 -16.54 -10.32 -3.85
N THR A 24 -17.66 -11.05 -3.71
CA THR A 24 -18.77 -10.63 -2.84
C THR A 24 -18.33 -10.56 -1.37
N TYR A 25 -17.59 -11.56 -0.89
CA TYR A 25 -17.06 -11.56 0.47
C TYR A 25 -16.02 -10.45 0.67
N LEU A 26 -15.11 -10.24 -0.29
CA LEU A 26 -14.17 -9.13 -0.27
C LEU A 26 -14.88 -7.77 -0.24
N ALA A 27 -15.87 -7.55 -1.11
CA ALA A 27 -16.67 -6.34 -1.17
C ALA A 27 -17.52 -6.12 0.09
N ALA A 28 -17.90 -7.20 0.78
CA ALA A 28 -18.62 -7.17 2.05
C ALA A 28 -17.70 -7.09 3.28
N GLY A 29 -16.38 -6.96 3.11
CA GLY A 29 -15.41 -6.90 4.22
C GLY A 29 -15.16 -8.25 4.93
N ARG A 30 -15.63 -9.36 4.37
CA ARG A 30 -15.54 -10.73 4.91
C ARG A 30 -14.31 -11.47 4.37
N LEU A 31 -13.14 -10.91 4.64
CA LEU A 31 -11.88 -11.36 4.03
C LEU A 31 -11.45 -12.76 4.46
N GLU A 32 -11.67 -13.14 5.71
CA GLU A 32 -11.29 -14.47 6.19
C GLU A 32 -12.09 -15.57 5.46
N GLU A 33 -13.39 -15.37 5.25
CA GLU A 33 -14.22 -16.32 4.52
C GLU A 33 -13.89 -16.36 3.03
N ALA A 34 -13.50 -15.21 2.45
CA ALA A 34 -12.96 -15.16 1.10
C ALA A 34 -11.65 -15.96 1.00
N ALA A 35 -10.72 -15.75 1.94
CA ALA A 35 -9.44 -16.43 1.99
C ALA A 35 -9.61 -17.95 2.13
N GLU A 36 -10.47 -18.39 3.05
CA GLU A 36 -10.76 -19.82 3.25
C GLU A 36 -11.37 -20.48 2.02
N ARG A 37 -12.29 -19.79 1.33
CA ARG A 37 -12.88 -20.31 0.09
C ARG A 37 -11.84 -20.49 -1.01
N ILE A 38 -10.97 -19.50 -1.19
CA ILE A 38 -9.90 -19.55 -2.20
C ILE A 38 -8.91 -20.66 -1.85
N ALA A 39 -8.48 -20.75 -0.58
CA ALA A 39 -7.55 -21.76 -0.10
C ALA A 39 -8.04 -23.18 -0.38
N ARG A 40 -9.30 -23.50 -0.03
CA ARG A 40 -9.86 -24.83 -0.28
C ARG A 40 -9.96 -25.18 -1.76
N LYS A 41 -10.37 -24.23 -2.59
CA LYS A 41 -10.63 -24.51 -4.01
C LYS A 41 -9.33 -24.64 -4.80
N GLU A 42 -8.39 -23.72 -4.58
CA GLU A 42 -7.14 -23.69 -5.34
C GLU A 42 -6.04 -24.56 -4.67
N GLY A 43 -6.32 -25.14 -3.50
CA GLY A 43 -5.33 -25.90 -2.73
C GLY A 43 -4.15 -25.03 -2.27
N ALA A 44 -4.37 -23.73 -2.13
CA ALA A 44 -3.31 -22.78 -1.82
C ALA A 44 -2.86 -22.91 -0.36
N GLN A 45 -1.55 -22.89 -0.14
CA GLN A 45 -0.96 -22.96 1.20
C GLN A 45 -0.86 -21.59 1.88
N VAL A 46 -0.85 -20.52 1.09
CA VAL A 46 -0.80 -19.13 1.56
C VAL A 46 -1.79 -18.30 0.75
N ILE A 47 -2.59 -17.49 1.43
CA ILE A 47 -3.45 -16.47 0.83
C ILE A 47 -2.92 -15.11 1.26
N LEU A 48 -2.57 -14.28 0.28
CA LEU A 48 -2.09 -12.92 0.53
C LEU A 48 -3.11 -11.92 -0.02
N PHE A 49 -3.68 -11.09 0.86
CA PHE A 49 -4.49 -9.96 0.47
C PHE A 49 -3.82 -8.62 0.83
N GLY A 50 -4.34 -7.57 0.20
CA GLY A 50 -4.28 -6.19 0.70
C GLY A 50 -5.70 -5.70 0.95
N HIS A 51 -5.90 -4.37 0.97
CA HIS A 51 -7.20 -3.67 0.90
C HIS A 51 -7.73 -3.05 2.21
N ILE A 52 -7.90 -3.78 3.32
CA ILE A 52 -8.62 -3.26 4.50
C ILE A 52 -7.79 -2.50 5.54
N HIS A 53 -6.55 -2.13 5.20
CA HIS A 53 -5.68 -1.33 6.09
C HIS A 53 -5.39 -1.96 7.46
N GLU A 54 -5.65 -3.26 7.63
CA GLU A 54 -5.38 -4.02 8.86
C GLU A 54 -4.28 -5.06 8.66
N ALA A 55 -3.37 -5.19 9.62
CA ALA A 55 -2.36 -6.24 9.62
C ALA A 55 -3.01 -7.55 10.09
N ILE A 56 -3.08 -8.57 9.22
CA ILE A 56 -3.64 -9.87 9.58
C ILE A 56 -2.63 -10.98 9.29
N GLU A 57 -2.40 -11.84 10.27
CA GLU A 57 -1.78 -13.15 10.12
C GLU A 57 -2.67 -14.16 10.82
N LYS A 58 -3.19 -15.14 10.07
CA LYS A 58 -4.13 -16.12 10.64
C LYS A 58 -4.02 -17.47 9.94
N GLU A 59 -4.02 -18.54 10.72
CA GLU A 59 -4.21 -19.89 10.20
C GLU A 59 -5.69 -20.12 9.89
N LEU A 60 -5.98 -20.55 8.67
CA LEU A 60 -7.32 -20.84 8.20
C LEU A 60 -7.71 -22.29 8.51
N PRO A 61 -9.01 -22.64 8.59
CA PRO A 61 -9.45 -24.02 8.84
C PRO A 61 -8.97 -25.04 7.79
N SER A 62 -8.65 -24.59 6.58
CA SER A 62 -8.01 -25.40 5.53
C SER A 62 -6.55 -25.76 5.80
N GLY A 63 -5.91 -25.18 6.82
CA GLY A 63 -4.47 -25.28 7.11
C GLY A 63 -3.61 -24.31 6.31
N ALA A 64 -4.23 -23.43 5.51
CA ALA A 64 -3.53 -22.36 4.80
C ALA A 64 -3.27 -21.16 5.73
N ILE A 65 -2.24 -20.37 5.43
CA ILE A 65 -1.95 -19.12 6.15
C ILE A 65 -2.54 -17.94 5.38
N TYR A 66 -3.42 -17.18 6.02
CA TYR A 66 -3.92 -15.91 5.53
C TYR A 66 -3.05 -14.76 6.05
N LEU A 67 -2.50 -13.98 5.13
CA LEU A 67 -1.76 -12.76 5.39
C LEU A 67 -2.47 -11.56 4.75
N ASN A 68 -2.60 -10.45 5.49
CA ASN A 68 -3.01 -9.17 4.95
C ASN A 68 -1.90 -8.14 5.17
N THR A 69 -1.31 -7.66 4.08
CA THR A 69 -0.27 -6.61 4.10
C THR A 69 -0.84 -5.24 3.75
N GLY A 70 -2.17 -5.11 3.77
CA GLY A 70 -2.91 -3.91 3.35
C GLY A 70 -2.66 -2.65 4.19
N THR A 71 -1.76 -2.65 5.18
CA THR A 71 -1.48 -1.55 6.13
C THR A 71 -0.68 -0.38 5.53
N TRP A 72 -0.83 -0.13 4.24
CA TRP A 72 0.00 0.84 3.49
C TRP A 72 -0.17 2.27 3.97
N ILE A 73 -1.21 2.52 4.75
CA ILE A 73 -1.54 3.83 5.25
C ILE A 73 -2.00 3.70 6.71
N TRP A 74 -1.11 4.19 7.58
CA TRP A 74 -1.41 4.79 8.88
C TRP A 74 -1.40 3.87 10.13
N LYS A 75 -1.02 4.49 11.24
CA LYS A 75 -1.41 4.10 12.61
C LYS A 75 -2.73 4.73 13.06
N GLY A 76 -3.37 5.51 12.19
CA GLY A 76 -4.66 6.12 12.49
C GLY A 76 -5.73 5.03 12.45
N ASP A 77 -6.34 4.75 13.59
CA ASP A 77 -7.60 4.02 13.62
C ASP A 77 -8.71 4.98 13.17
N PHE A 78 -9.23 4.77 11.97
CA PHE A 78 -10.33 5.56 11.41
C PHE A 78 -11.68 4.83 11.49
N SER A 79 -11.75 3.72 12.23
CA SER A 79 -13.01 2.97 12.39
C SER A 79 -14.13 3.83 12.99
N GLU A 80 -13.77 4.83 13.79
CA GLU A 80 -14.68 5.81 14.43
C GLU A 80 -14.47 7.25 13.90
N ALA A 81 -13.82 7.41 12.74
CA ALA A 81 -13.54 8.74 12.20
C ALA A 81 -14.80 9.43 11.64
N THR A 82 -14.95 10.72 11.96
CA THR A 82 -16.04 11.55 11.42
C THR A 82 -15.81 11.89 9.94
N ASP A 83 -16.86 12.33 9.25
CA ASP A 83 -16.78 12.78 7.85
C ASP A 83 -15.73 13.91 7.67
N GLU A 84 -15.60 14.82 8.63
CA GLU A 84 -14.59 15.88 8.60
C GLU A 84 -13.17 15.31 8.70
N THR A 85 -13.00 14.26 9.50
CA THR A 85 -11.71 13.56 9.66
C THR A 85 -11.34 12.85 8.36
N TRP A 86 -12.32 12.24 7.68
CA TRP A 86 -12.13 11.67 6.35
C TRP A 86 -11.82 12.73 5.29
N GLN A 87 -12.50 13.89 5.33
CA GLN A 87 -12.22 14.98 4.41
C GLN A 87 -10.83 15.60 4.65
N ASP A 88 -10.40 15.78 5.90
CA ASP A 88 -9.06 16.29 6.21
C ASP A 88 -7.98 15.33 5.71
N LEU A 89 -8.19 14.03 5.88
CA LEU A 89 -7.31 13.00 5.34
C LEU A 89 -7.21 13.03 3.81
N ILE A 90 -8.34 13.19 3.11
CA ILE A 90 -8.36 13.25 1.63
C ILE A 90 -7.67 14.53 1.13
N ASN A 91 -7.92 15.66 1.79
CA ASN A 91 -7.40 16.97 1.38
C ASN A 91 -5.96 17.23 1.83
N HIS A 92 -5.54 16.61 2.93
CA HIS A 92 -4.25 16.80 3.58
C HIS A 92 -3.60 15.47 4.01
N PRO A 93 -3.43 14.51 3.08
CA PRO A 93 -2.92 13.18 3.42
C PRO A 93 -1.53 13.24 4.07
N GLU A 94 -0.71 14.25 3.75
CA GLU A 94 0.62 14.50 4.31
C GLU A 94 0.66 14.58 5.84
N LYS A 95 -0.41 15.07 6.49
CA LYS A 95 -0.51 15.13 7.95
C LYS A 95 -0.49 13.74 8.60
N TYR A 96 -0.93 12.73 7.84
CA TYR A 96 -1.11 11.36 8.30
C TYR A 96 -0.02 10.41 7.79
N MET A 97 0.85 10.87 6.88
CA MET A 97 1.89 10.03 6.24
C MET A 97 3.09 9.69 7.13
N ASN A 98 3.18 10.29 8.32
CA ASN A 98 4.39 10.24 9.17
C ASN A 98 4.38 9.09 10.18
N GLN A 99 3.22 8.47 10.42
CA GLN A 99 3.07 7.30 11.30
C GLN A 99 2.67 6.09 10.48
N ARG A 100 3.66 5.36 9.96
CA ARG A 100 3.41 4.17 9.13
C ARG A 100 3.57 2.90 9.95
N ASN A 101 2.61 1.99 9.82
CA ASN A 101 2.77 0.60 10.25
C ASN A 101 3.00 -0.27 9.02
N LEU A 102 4.21 -0.20 8.47
CA LEU A 102 4.53 -0.90 7.22
C LEU A 102 4.65 -2.40 7.50
N THR A 103 3.69 -3.18 7.02
CA THR A 103 3.78 -4.64 7.08
C THR A 103 4.15 -5.21 5.71
N TYR A 104 4.84 -6.34 5.72
CA TYR A 104 5.13 -7.12 4.53
C TYR A 104 5.00 -8.60 4.84
N ALA A 105 4.64 -9.38 3.83
CA ALA A 105 4.59 -10.84 3.94
C ALA A 105 5.97 -11.40 3.65
N ARG A 106 6.50 -12.21 4.56
CA ARG A 106 7.69 -13.02 4.34
C ARG A 106 7.28 -14.45 4.10
N ILE A 107 7.57 -14.96 2.90
CA ILE A 107 7.29 -16.34 2.50
C ILE A 107 8.63 -17.01 2.21
N ASP A 108 9.00 -17.97 3.05
CA ASP A 108 10.23 -18.73 2.93
C ASP A 108 9.90 -20.15 2.42
N PHE A 109 10.61 -20.59 1.39
CA PHE A 109 10.56 -21.95 0.86
C PHE A 109 11.84 -22.70 1.23
N ASP A 110 11.74 -24.01 1.42
CA ASP A 110 12.90 -24.86 1.62
C ASP A 110 13.66 -25.11 0.31
N LYS A 111 14.77 -25.84 0.39
CA LYS A 111 15.60 -26.17 -0.79
C LYS A 111 14.87 -27.04 -1.82
N ALA A 112 13.78 -27.70 -1.45
CA ALA A 112 12.94 -28.50 -2.34
C ALA A 112 11.78 -27.68 -2.94
N GLY A 113 11.68 -26.39 -2.63
CA GLY A 113 10.59 -25.52 -3.09
C GLY A 113 9.28 -25.70 -2.32
N LYS A 114 9.30 -26.44 -1.20
CA LYS A 114 8.13 -26.56 -0.33
C LYS A 114 8.05 -25.37 0.61
N LEU A 115 6.83 -24.91 0.89
CA LEU A 115 6.62 -23.84 1.87
C LEU A 115 7.23 -24.23 3.23
N ALA A 116 8.17 -23.44 3.71
CA ALA A 116 8.82 -23.60 5.01
C ALA A 116 8.17 -22.69 6.06
N SER A 117 7.85 -21.43 5.69
CA SER A 117 7.05 -20.54 6.54
C SER A 117 6.41 -19.41 5.74
N ALA A 118 5.31 -18.87 6.23
CA ALA A 118 4.71 -17.62 5.77
C ALA A 118 4.30 -16.80 6.99
N ARG A 119 4.74 -15.55 7.09
CA ARG A 119 4.50 -14.67 8.24
C ARG A 119 4.30 -13.23 7.80
N LEU A 120 3.59 -12.47 8.60
CA LEU A 120 3.48 -11.03 8.52
C LEU A 120 4.57 -10.38 9.37
N GLU A 121 5.42 -9.60 8.72
CA GLU A 121 6.53 -8.91 9.35
C GLU A 121 6.32 -7.40 9.29
N HIS A 122 6.99 -6.68 10.19
CA HIS A 122 6.94 -5.23 10.25
C HIS A 122 8.25 -4.68 9.69
N ALA A 123 8.17 -3.87 8.63
CA ALA A 123 9.26 -2.97 8.30
C ALA A 123 9.31 -1.93 9.44
N GLY A 124 10.47 -1.75 10.06
CA GLY A 124 10.63 -0.94 11.26
C GLY A 124 10.18 0.53 11.11
N GLN A 125 10.49 1.37 12.11
CA GLN A 125 10.12 2.78 12.04
C GLN A 125 10.64 3.42 10.73
N PRO A 126 9.80 4.20 10.02
CA PRO A 126 10.27 4.94 8.86
C PRO A 126 11.47 5.81 9.29
N PRO A 127 12.47 6.02 8.41
CA PRO A 127 13.54 6.96 8.69
C PRO A 127 12.92 8.32 9.06
N GLU A 128 13.59 9.07 9.95
CA GLU A 128 13.11 10.41 10.32
C GLU A 128 12.79 11.23 9.06
N PRO A 129 11.76 12.10 9.10
CA PRO A 129 11.41 12.94 7.97
C PRO A 129 12.65 13.60 7.40
N TYR A 130 12.78 13.61 6.07
CA TYR A 130 13.82 14.42 5.45
C TYR A 130 13.67 15.85 6.00
N PRO A 131 14.75 16.46 6.51
CA PRO A 131 14.69 17.86 6.95
C PRO A 131 14.11 18.67 5.79
N GLU A 132 13.19 19.59 6.10
CA GLU A 132 12.62 20.44 5.05
C GLU A 132 13.76 21.00 4.20
N PRO A 133 13.62 20.99 2.86
CA PRO A 133 14.65 21.53 1.99
C PRO A 133 14.96 22.94 2.48
N SER A 134 16.24 23.19 2.80
CA SER A 134 16.68 24.50 3.27
C SER A 134 16.05 25.58 2.39
N PRO A 135 15.46 26.64 2.99
CA PRO A 135 14.81 27.69 2.22
C PRO A 135 15.76 28.12 1.11
N GLN A 136 15.29 28.02 -0.14
CA GLN A 136 16.16 28.31 -1.27
C GLN A 136 16.76 29.71 -1.06
N PRO A 137 18.08 29.87 -1.21
CA PRO A 137 18.70 31.15 -0.96
C PRO A 137 18.00 32.20 -1.82
N GLU A 138 17.56 33.28 -1.17
CA GLU A 138 16.99 34.43 -1.85
C GLU A 138 17.87 34.77 -3.08
N PRO A 139 17.28 34.93 -4.27
CA PRO A 139 18.07 35.18 -5.46
C PRO A 139 18.93 36.41 -5.21
N SER A 140 20.23 36.28 -5.47
CA SER A 140 21.18 37.37 -5.26
C SER A 140 20.73 38.62 -6.01
N LEU A 141 21.19 39.79 -5.57
CA LEU A 141 20.88 41.05 -6.25
C LEU A 141 21.23 41.00 -7.74
N TRP A 142 22.28 40.27 -8.10
CA TRP A 142 22.66 39.99 -9.49
C TRP A 142 21.67 39.08 -10.22
N ALA A 143 21.19 38.01 -9.59
CA ALA A 143 20.16 37.16 -10.17
C ALA A 143 18.85 37.93 -10.39
N LYS A 144 18.44 38.76 -9.43
CA LYS A 144 17.27 39.66 -9.54
C LYS A 144 17.46 40.68 -10.68
N LEU A 145 18.67 41.23 -10.84
CA LEU A 145 19.00 42.15 -11.93
C LEU A 145 18.96 41.46 -13.31
N ILE A 146 19.58 40.27 -13.44
CA ILE A 146 19.55 39.47 -14.67
C ILE A 146 18.12 39.11 -15.05
N LEU A 147 17.27 38.74 -14.08
CA LEU A 147 15.86 38.45 -14.31
C LEU A 147 15.08 39.67 -14.79
N ARG A 148 15.34 40.86 -14.25
CA ARG A 148 14.75 42.12 -14.71
C ARG A 148 15.20 42.48 -16.12
N ILE A 149 16.49 42.31 -16.43
CA ILE A 149 17.05 42.54 -17.76
C ILE A 149 16.42 41.57 -18.77
N LYS A 150 16.33 40.28 -18.44
CA LYS A 150 15.65 39.28 -19.28
C LYS A 150 14.19 39.64 -19.54
N HIS A 151 13.44 40.06 -18.51
CA HIS A 151 12.05 40.50 -18.68
C HIS A 151 11.94 41.74 -19.55
N PHE A 152 12.83 42.71 -19.38
CA PHE A 152 12.87 43.92 -20.18
C PHE A 152 13.12 43.61 -21.66
N PHE A 153 14.11 42.77 -21.97
CA PHE A 153 14.37 42.34 -23.34
C PHE A 153 13.23 41.50 -23.92
N ALA A 154 12.66 40.57 -23.14
CA ALA A 154 11.49 39.80 -23.58
C ALA A 154 10.26 40.70 -23.88
N SER A 155 10.13 41.84 -23.20
CA SER A 155 9.08 42.84 -23.47
C SER A 155 9.36 43.69 -24.71
N LEU A 156 10.63 43.92 -25.05
CA LEU A 156 11.07 44.69 -26.22
C LEU A 156 10.96 43.90 -27.53
N PHE A 157 11.14 42.58 -27.47
CA PHE A 157 11.05 41.68 -28.63
C PHE A 157 9.69 40.99 -28.79
N LYS A 158 8.71 41.29 -27.93
CA LYS A 158 7.29 41.05 -28.19
C LYS A 158 6.71 42.22 -29.02
N ARG A 159 7.07 42.26 -30.31
CA ARG A 159 6.33 42.97 -31.36
C ARG A 159 6.27 42.07 -32.59
#